data_AF-A8V4F6-F1
#
_entry.id   AF-A8V4F6-F1
#
_cell.length_a   1.000
_cell.length_b   1.000
_cell.length_c   1.000
_cell.angle_alpha   90.00
_cell.angle_beta   90.00
_cell.angle_gamma   90.00
#
_symmetry.space_group_name_H-M   'P 1'
#
loop_
_entity.id
_entity.type
_entity.pdbx_description
1 polymer ?
#
loop_
_entity_poly.entity_id
_entity_poly.type
_entity_poly.pdbx_seq_one_letter_code
_entity_poly.pdbx_strand_id
1 'polypeptide(L)'
;MEKLPYSKNALEEFLFEKKSGNCEFFASATALILRINNIPARVVAGYKGADYNNIANYYVVFNKNAHTWVEYYYNGYWNLLDTTPAVRYSILQKKGHSFLFKIRLLFDTINYYYINFVIDFNFQKQVKMFKSFSNLLKNLENTAHLSVKAIMYVIFYMVLLLLVLIICIQIFRYFSTPFEKRILKEFYKRMEKYGYVKAENEGLTEFIESIKDKNLKLKAKEFASIFENFYYKDRKFPKSTKEKLKHILKRI
;
A
#
# COMPACT_ATOMS: atom_id res chain seq x y z
N MET A 1 0.95 -20.21 -15.77
CA MET A 1 -0.23 -20.55 -14.95
C MET A 1 -0.86 -21.77 -15.61
N GLU A 2 -0.92 -22.89 -14.90
CA GLU A 2 -1.62 -24.09 -15.37
C GLU A 2 -3.07 -23.73 -15.73
N LYS A 3 -3.56 -24.14 -16.90
CA LYS A 3 -4.93 -23.83 -17.34
C LYS A 3 -5.91 -24.62 -16.49
N LEU A 4 -6.50 -23.98 -15.48
CA LEU A 4 -7.56 -24.57 -14.67
C LEU A 4 -8.72 -25.05 -15.56
N PRO A 5 -9.46 -26.10 -15.16
CA PRO A 5 -10.73 -26.46 -15.79
C PRO A 5 -11.71 -25.28 -15.78
N TYR A 6 -12.36 -24.98 -16.92
CA TYR A 6 -13.26 -23.82 -17.06
C TYR A 6 -14.54 -24.12 -17.86
N SER A 7 -14.75 -25.38 -18.25
CA SER A 7 -15.97 -25.81 -18.94
C SER A 7 -17.19 -25.82 -18.00
N LYS A 8 -18.40 -25.99 -18.57
CA LYS A 8 -19.62 -26.21 -17.77
C LYS A 8 -19.52 -27.47 -16.89
N ASN A 9 -18.68 -28.43 -17.29
CA ASN A 9 -18.40 -29.67 -16.55
C ASN A 9 -16.97 -29.65 -15.99
N ALA A 10 -16.53 -28.52 -15.42
CA ALA A 10 -15.16 -28.33 -14.95
C ALA A 10 -14.66 -29.43 -13.97
N LEU A 11 -15.57 -30.02 -13.19
CA LEU A 11 -15.23 -31.11 -12.27
C LEU A 11 -14.99 -32.45 -12.98
N GLU A 12 -15.73 -32.73 -14.06
CA GLU A 12 -15.53 -33.90 -14.91
C GLU A 12 -14.21 -33.78 -15.67
N GLU A 13 -13.97 -32.60 -16.28
CA GLU A 13 -12.71 -32.25 -16.94
C GLU A 13 -11.52 -32.39 -15.97
N PHE A 14 -11.66 -31.96 -14.72
CA PHE A 14 -10.66 -32.17 -13.68
C PHE A 14 -10.38 -33.65 -13.41
N LEU A 15 -11.44 -34.46 -13.20
CA LEU A 15 -11.33 -35.86 -12.81
C LEU A 15 -10.77 -36.76 -13.91
N PHE A 16 -11.23 -36.58 -15.14
CA PHE A 16 -10.98 -37.54 -16.22
C PHE A 16 -9.96 -37.05 -17.26
N GLU A 17 -9.88 -35.74 -17.50
CA GLU A 17 -9.03 -35.17 -18.55
C GLU A 17 -7.76 -34.53 -17.99
N LYS A 18 -7.89 -33.40 -17.29
CA LYS A 18 -6.77 -32.55 -16.87
C LYS A 18 -5.98 -33.11 -15.71
N LYS A 19 -6.64 -33.76 -14.73
CA LYS A 19 -6.04 -34.32 -13.51
C LYS A 19 -5.12 -33.33 -12.75
N SER A 20 -5.37 -32.04 -12.94
CA SER A 20 -4.64 -30.93 -12.33
C SER A 20 -5.61 -29.80 -12.02
N GLY A 21 -5.51 -29.22 -10.83
CA GLY A 21 -6.46 -28.25 -10.32
C GLY A 21 -6.00 -27.60 -9.00
N ASN A 22 -6.75 -26.59 -8.56
CA ASN A 22 -6.58 -26.00 -7.23
C ASN A 22 -7.25 -26.87 -6.14
N CYS A 23 -7.10 -26.49 -4.87
CA CYS A 23 -7.67 -27.21 -3.72
C CYS A 23 -9.20 -27.35 -3.78
N GLU A 24 -9.91 -26.41 -4.40
CA GLU A 24 -11.37 -26.46 -4.55
C GLU A 24 -11.81 -27.61 -5.46
N PHE A 25 -11.08 -27.89 -6.55
CA PHE A 25 -11.35 -29.04 -7.42
C PHE A 25 -11.17 -30.36 -6.69
N PHE A 26 -10.06 -30.54 -5.96
CA PHE A 26 -9.80 -31.73 -5.16
C PHE A 26 -10.89 -31.93 -4.09
N ALA A 27 -11.22 -30.88 -3.33
CA ALA A 27 -12.23 -30.96 -2.29
C ALA A 27 -13.63 -31.23 -2.87
N SER A 28 -14.01 -30.55 -3.95
CA SER A 28 -15.32 -30.74 -4.59
C SER A 28 -15.48 -32.15 -5.15
N ALA A 29 -14.44 -32.68 -5.82
CA ALA A 29 -14.45 -34.03 -6.37
C ALA A 29 -14.56 -35.08 -5.26
N THR A 30 -13.82 -34.88 -4.17
CA THR A 30 -13.82 -35.80 -3.02
C THR A 30 -15.18 -35.82 -2.33
N ALA A 31 -15.78 -34.64 -2.08
CA ALA A 31 -17.11 -34.55 -1.49
C ALA A 31 -18.17 -35.20 -2.39
N LEU A 32 -18.07 -35.04 -3.71
CA LEU A 32 -18.97 -35.68 -4.66
C LEU A 32 -18.87 -37.21 -4.60
N ILE A 33 -17.65 -37.77 -4.66
CA ILE A 33 -17.41 -39.21 -4.61
C ILE A 33 -17.97 -39.80 -3.31
N LEU A 34 -17.73 -39.16 -2.17
CA LEU A 34 -18.27 -39.61 -0.88
C LEU A 34 -19.80 -39.61 -0.86
N ARG A 35 -20.43 -38.54 -1.35
CA ARG A 35 -21.89 -38.42 -1.39
C ARG A 35 -22.54 -39.45 -2.31
N ILE A 36 -21.93 -39.76 -3.46
CA ILE A 36 -22.39 -40.83 -4.36
C ILE A 36 -22.36 -42.20 -3.67
N ASN A 37 -21.42 -42.40 -2.73
CA ASN A 37 -21.31 -43.60 -1.91
C ASN A 37 -22.12 -43.52 -0.60
N ASN A 38 -23.12 -42.65 -0.51
CA ASN A 38 -23.98 -42.45 0.67
C ASN A 38 -23.24 -42.07 1.96
N ILE A 39 -22.02 -41.52 1.85
CA ILE A 39 -21.29 -40.96 2.99
C ILE A 39 -21.60 -39.46 3.06
N PRO A 40 -22.23 -38.94 4.13
CA PRO A 40 -22.46 -37.51 4.26
C PRO A 40 -21.14 -36.76 4.27
N ALA A 41 -20.97 -35.81 3.35
CA ALA A 41 -19.75 -35.01 3.23
C ALA A 41 -20.08 -33.54 2.98
N ARG A 42 -19.20 -32.63 3.41
CA ARG A 42 -19.29 -31.19 3.18
C ARG A 42 -17.93 -30.61 2.82
N VAL A 43 -17.94 -29.60 1.94
CA VAL A 43 -16.74 -28.83 1.61
C VAL A 43 -16.59 -27.73 2.65
N VAL A 44 -15.36 -27.57 3.15
CA VAL A 44 -14.99 -26.51 4.11
C VAL A 44 -13.92 -25.66 3.48
N ALA A 45 -14.14 -24.34 3.51
CA ALA A 45 -13.18 -23.35 3.04
C ALA A 45 -12.66 -22.55 4.25
N GLY A 46 -11.36 -22.28 4.27
CA GLY A 46 -10.72 -21.54 5.34
C GLY A 46 -9.25 -21.33 5.05
N TYR A 47 -8.43 -21.44 6.08
CA TYR A 47 -6.99 -21.28 5.95
C TYR A 47 -6.27 -22.49 6.54
N LYS A 48 -5.23 -22.96 5.84
CA LYS A 48 -4.39 -24.09 6.29
C LYS A 48 -2.94 -23.66 6.41
N GLY A 49 -2.37 -23.91 7.60
CA GLY A 49 -1.03 -23.48 7.97
C GLY A 49 -0.95 -22.00 8.32
N ALA A 50 0.20 -21.60 8.81
CA ALA A 50 0.51 -20.23 9.17
C ALA A 50 2.03 -20.04 9.12
N ASP A 51 2.47 -18.80 8.93
CA ASP A 51 3.88 -18.46 9.09
C ASP A 51 4.12 -17.88 10.48
N TYR A 52 5.17 -18.31 11.18
CA TYR A 52 5.48 -17.77 12.49
C TYR A 52 6.23 -16.43 12.36
N ASN A 53 5.68 -15.38 12.95
CA ASN A 53 6.34 -14.09 13.08
C ASN A 53 7.17 -14.07 14.37
N ASN A 54 8.48 -14.21 14.22
CA ASN A 54 9.43 -14.19 15.33
C ASN A 54 9.72 -12.80 15.92
N ILE A 55 9.29 -11.71 15.26
CA ILE A 55 9.49 -10.34 15.75
C ILE A 55 8.44 -10.00 16.82
N ALA A 56 7.22 -10.46 16.61
CA ALA A 56 6.07 -10.15 17.47
C ALA A 56 5.44 -11.39 18.12
N ASN A 57 6.05 -12.57 17.96
CA ASN A 57 5.67 -13.83 18.60
C ASN A 57 4.22 -14.26 18.38
N TYR A 58 3.76 -14.24 17.13
CA TYR A 58 2.44 -14.74 16.76
C TYR A 58 2.46 -15.45 15.40
N TYR A 59 1.45 -16.27 15.14
CA TYR A 59 1.25 -16.90 13.83
C TYR A 59 0.47 -15.98 12.90
N VAL A 60 1.03 -15.71 11.73
CA VAL A 60 0.39 -14.93 10.67
C VAL A 60 -0.25 -15.88 9.67
N VAL A 61 -1.55 -15.67 9.42
CA VAL A 61 -2.30 -16.39 8.39
C VAL A 61 -2.50 -15.45 7.21
N PHE A 62 -1.88 -15.75 6.07
CA PHE A 62 -1.99 -14.93 4.87
C PHE A 62 -3.02 -15.48 3.89
N ASN A 63 -3.45 -14.65 2.93
CA ASN A 63 -4.31 -15.10 1.82
C ASN A 63 -3.73 -16.25 0.99
N LYS A 64 -2.39 -16.40 0.94
CA LYS A 64 -1.76 -17.57 0.30
C LYS A 64 -2.04 -18.89 1.02
N ASN A 65 -2.48 -18.83 2.28
CA ASN A 65 -2.86 -19.99 3.09
C ASN A 65 -4.33 -20.37 2.91
N ALA A 66 -5.10 -19.63 2.10
CA ALA A 66 -6.47 -19.99 1.77
C ALA A 66 -6.52 -21.40 1.19
N HIS A 67 -7.36 -22.25 1.78
CA HIS A 67 -7.41 -23.68 1.49
C HIS A 67 -8.80 -24.24 1.66
N THR A 68 -9.10 -25.28 0.89
CA THR A 68 -10.39 -25.95 0.88
C THR A 68 -10.19 -27.44 1.07
N TRP A 69 -10.94 -28.05 1.97
CA TRP A 69 -10.89 -29.49 2.30
C TRP A 69 -12.31 -30.06 2.42
N VAL A 70 -12.41 -31.36 2.71
CA VAL A 70 -13.69 -32.05 2.93
C VAL A 70 -13.78 -32.52 4.37
N GLU A 71 -14.98 -32.43 4.93
CA GLU A 71 -15.33 -33.16 6.14
C GLU A 71 -16.38 -34.21 5.81
N TYR A 72 -16.21 -35.43 6.30
CA TYR A 72 -17.15 -36.52 6.10
C TYR A 72 -17.65 -37.06 7.44
N TYR A 73 -18.91 -37.46 7.49
CA TYR A 73 -19.53 -37.95 8.71
C TYR A 73 -19.37 -39.47 8.81
N TYR A 74 -18.71 -39.91 9.86
CA TYR A 74 -18.47 -41.32 10.13
C TYR A 74 -18.33 -41.54 11.65
N ASN A 75 -18.89 -42.64 12.15
CA ASN A 75 -18.88 -43.01 13.57
C ASN A 75 -19.37 -41.92 14.55
N GLY A 76 -20.35 -41.11 14.14
CA GLY A 76 -20.98 -40.13 15.02
C GLY A 76 -20.36 -38.73 15.00
N TYR A 77 -19.27 -38.51 14.25
CA TYR A 77 -18.57 -37.22 14.19
C TYR A 77 -18.06 -36.89 12.78
N TRP A 78 -17.69 -35.63 12.59
CA TRP A 78 -17.11 -35.13 11.34
C TRP A 78 -15.60 -35.36 11.31
N ASN A 79 -15.11 -35.97 10.24
CA ASN A 79 -13.71 -36.32 10.02
C ASN A 79 -13.12 -35.47 8.90
N LEU A 80 -11.93 -34.90 9.11
CA LEU A 80 -11.23 -34.12 8.09
C LEU A 80 -10.57 -35.03 7.05
N LEU A 81 -10.78 -34.73 5.78
CA LEU A 81 -10.14 -35.36 4.63
C LEU A 81 -9.64 -34.28 3.66
N ASP A 82 -8.32 -34.24 3.45
CA ASP A 82 -7.70 -33.35 2.47
C ASP A 82 -6.97 -34.18 1.41
N THR A 83 -7.54 -34.20 0.21
CA THR A 83 -7.01 -34.92 -0.96
C THR A 83 -6.09 -34.04 -1.83
N THR A 84 -5.82 -32.80 -1.41
CA THR A 84 -4.87 -31.93 -2.11
C THR A 84 -3.44 -32.48 -1.95
N PRO A 85 -2.67 -32.69 -3.04
CA PRO A 85 -1.33 -33.27 -2.96
C PRO A 85 -0.37 -32.52 -2.03
N ALA A 86 0.32 -33.25 -1.15
CA ALA A 86 1.25 -32.70 -0.15
C ALA A 86 2.42 -31.91 -0.75
N VAL A 87 2.84 -32.21 -1.99
CA VAL A 87 3.90 -31.49 -2.71
C VAL A 87 3.57 -30.00 -2.86
N ARG A 88 2.29 -29.64 -3.00
CA ARG A 88 1.86 -28.24 -3.09
C ARG A 88 2.12 -27.49 -1.79
N TYR A 89 1.98 -28.17 -0.65
CA TYR A 89 2.20 -27.59 0.67
C TYR A 89 3.69 -27.37 0.97
N SER A 90 4.55 -28.32 0.59
CA SER A 90 6.00 -28.19 0.79
C SER A 90 6.61 -27.04 -0.03
N ILE A 91 6.09 -26.79 -1.24
CA ILE A 91 6.50 -25.65 -2.08
C ILE A 91 6.08 -24.31 -1.45
N LEU A 92 4.87 -24.23 -0.89
CA LEU A 92 4.36 -23.02 -0.24
C LEU A 92 5.15 -22.68 1.03
N GLN A 93 5.54 -23.69 1.83
CA GLN A 93 6.40 -23.49 3.00
C GLN A 93 7.84 -23.09 2.62
N LYS A 94 8.45 -23.74 1.61
CA LYS A 94 9.85 -23.44 1.22
C LYS A 94 10.08 -22.01 0.75
N LYS A 95 9.06 -21.30 0.26
CA LYS A 95 9.17 -19.87 -0.12
C LYS A 95 9.30 -18.92 1.07
N GLY A 96 9.18 -19.39 2.32
CA GLY A 96 9.26 -18.60 3.55
C GLY A 96 10.64 -18.07 3.94
N HIS A 97 11.72 -18.40 3.21
CA HIS A 97 13.08 -17.96 3.56
C HIS A 97 13.60 -16.75 2.77
N SER A 98 12.80 -16.16 1.88
CA SER A 98 13.23 -15.01 1.08
C SER A 98 13.36 -13.72 1.93
N PHE A 99 14.33 -12.87 1.62
CA PHE A 99 14.47 -11.53 2.23
C PHE A 99 13.19 -10.69 2.11
N LEU A 100 12.48 -10.79 0.97
CA LEU A 100 11.19 -10.11 0.76
C LEU A 100 10.13 -10.58 1.76
N PHE A 101 10.18 -11.84 2.17
CA PHE A 101 9.26 -12.39 3.16
C PHE A 101 9.54 -11.82 4.55
N LYS A 102 10.81 -11.63 4.92
CA LYS A 102 11.18 -10.94 6.18
C LYS A 102 10.71 -9.49 6.21
N ILE A 103 10.86 -8.75 5.10
CA ILE A 103 10.31 -7.39 4.99
C ILE A 103 8.79 -7.42 5.17
N ARG A 104 8.09 -8.37 4.54
CA ARG A 104 6.65 -8.52 4.72
C ARG A 104 6.27 -8.77 6.18
N LEU A 105 6.97 -9.66 6.90
CA LEU A 105 6.74 -9.90 8.33
C LEU A 105 6.99 -8.65 9.19
N LEU A 106 7.97 -7.82 8.84
CA LEU A 106 8.19 -6.53 9.49
C LEU A 106 6.98 -5.61 9.30
N PHE A 107 6.49 -5.44 8.07
CA PHE A 107 5.31 -4.62 7.79
C PHE A 107 4.06 -5.16 8.49
N ASP A 108 3.87 -6.48 8.51
CA ASP A 108 2.79 -7.12 9.27
C ASP A 108 2.88 -6.80 10.76
N THR A 109 4.09 -6.80 11.32
CA THR A 109 4.33 -6.40 12.73
C THR A 109 3.95 -4.94 12.97
N ILE A 110 4.35 -4.04 12.07
CA ILE A 110 3.98 -2.63 12.13
C ILE A 110 2.45 -2.48 12.10
N ASN A 111 1.80 -3.20 11.20
CA ASN A 111 0.35 -3.18 11.07
C ASN A 111 -0.36 -3.74 12.31
N TYR A 112 0.17 -4.82 12.89
CA TYR A 112 -0.32 -5.39 14.16
C TYR A 112 -0.28 -4.35 15.29
N TYR A 113 0.84 -3.63 15.43
CA TYR A 113 0.93 -2.56 16.43
C TYR A 113 0.01 -1.38 16.09
N TYR A 114 -0.08 -0.98 14.82
CA TYR A 114 -1.00 0.08 14.40
C TYR A 114 -2.46 -0.25 14.76
N ILE A 115 -2.94 -1.45 14.42
CA ILE A 115 -4.29 -1.90 14.78
C ILE A 115 -4.47 -1.86 16.30
N ASN A 116 -3.52 -2.40 17.05
CA ASN A 116 -3.62 -2.46 18.51
C ASN A 116 -3.53 -1.10 19.22
N PHE A 117 -2.78 -0.14 18.67
CA PHE A 117 -2.51 1.17 19.27
C PHE A 117 -3.36 2.30 18.72
N VAL A 118 -3.92 2.18 17.52
CA VAL A 118 -4.71 3.24 16.88
C VAL A 118 -6.17 2.85 16.75
N ILE A 119 -6.43 1.63 16.27
CA ILE A 119 -7.80 1.16 16.01
C ILE A 119 -8.42 0.63 17.31
N ASP A 120 -7.73 -0.27 18.00
CA ASP A 120 -8.18 -0.87 19.28
C ASP A 120 -7.74 -0.04 20.50
N PHE A 121 -7.55 1.26 20.31
CA PHE A 121 -7.08 2.16 21.36
C PHE A 121 -8.24 2.49 22.31
N ASN A 122 -8.50 1.57 23.24
CA ASN A 122 -9.57 1.72 24.22
C ASN A 122 -9.14 2.56 25.45
N PHE A 123 -10.13 3.09 26.18
CA PHE A 123 -9.90 3.88 27.39
C PHE A 123 -9.13 3.11 28.48
N GLN A 124 -9.33 1.79 28.58
CA GLN A 124 -8.61 0.96 29.56
C GLN A 124 -7.09 0.91 29.28
N LYS A 125 -6.68 0.85 28.01
CA LYS A 125 -5.28 0.93 27.58
C LYS A 125 -4.69 2.30 27.87
N GLN A 126 -5.45 3.38 27.65
CA GLN A 126 -5.02 4.74 28.00
C GLN A 126 -4.70 4.86 29.49
N VAL A 127 -5.59 4.37 30.36
CA VAL A 127 -5.37 4.41 31.82
C VAL A 127 -4.17 3.55 32.23
N LYS A 128 -3.97 2.36 31.63
CA LYS A 128 -2.79 1.53 31.89
C LYS A 128 -1.50 2.20 31.44
N MET A 129 -1.46 2.77 30.24
CA MET A 129 -0.29 3.50 29.73
C MET A 129 0.02 4.73 30.57
N PHE A 130 -1.01 5.51 30.94
CA PHE A 130 -0.86 6.68 31.80
C PHE A 130 -0.33 6.31 33.19
N LYS A 131 -0.83 5.22 33.78
CA LYS A 131 -0.30 4.69 35.05
C LYS A 131 1.15 4.22 34.92
N SER A 132 1.51 3.50 33.84
CA SER A 132 2.89 3.08 33.59
C SER A 132 3.83 4.26 33.34
N PHE A 133 3.38 5.27 32.59
CA PHE A 133 4.15 6.48 32.33
C PHE A 133 4.30 7.34 33.59
N SER A 134 3.24 7.48 34.39
CA SER A 134 3.28 8.14 35.70
C SER A 134 4.23 7.43 36.66
N ASN A 135 4.24 6.09 36.67
CA ASN A 135 5.19 5.32 37.48
C ASN A 135 6.63 5.46 36.97
N LEU A 136 6.85 5.53 35.65
CA LEU A 136 8.17 5.81 35.08
C LEU A 136 8.65 7.22 35.42
N LEU A 137 7.78 8.23 35.33
CA LEU A 137 8.08 9.60 35.74
C LEU A 137 8.40 9.69 37.24
N LYS A 138 7.61 9.02 38.09
CA LYS A 138 7.86 8.95 39.54
C LYS A 138 9.17 8.23 39.86
N ASN A 139 9.52 7.19 39.10
CA ASN A 139 10.80 6.51 39.26
C ASN A 139 11.98 7.34 38.72
N LEU A 140 11.76 8.14 37.66
CA LEU A 140 12.73 9.10 37.15
C LEU A 140 13.00 10.23 38.15
N GLU A 141 11.97 10.71 38.83
CA GLU A 141 12.04 11.69 39.92
C GLU A 141 12.81 11.14 41.14
N ASN A 142 12.65 9.85 41.46
CA ASN A 142 13.47 9.17 42.49
C ASN A 142 14.91 8.83 42.05
N THR A 143 15.19 8.88 40.74
CA THR A 143 16.56 8.77 40.18
C THR A 143 17.09 10.12 39.69
N ALA A 144 16.56 11.23 40.22
CA ALA A 144 16.92 12.59 39.82
C ALA A 144 18.32 13.01 40.32
N HIS A 145 19.34 12.33 39.81
CA HIS A 145 20.61 12.94 39.42
C HIS A 145 20.89 12.73 37.92
N LEU A 146 19.88 12.34 37.12
CA LEU A 146 20.01 12.38 35.67
C LEU A 146 20.12 13.84 35.22
N SER A 147 21.38 14.25 35.01
CA SER A 147 21.84 15.55 34.54
C SER A 147 20.86 16.17 33.54
N VAL A 148 20.34 17.37 33.86
CA VAL A 148 19.50 18.22 32.99
C VAL A 148 20.05 18.29 31.55
N LYS A 149 21.36 18.12 31.37
CA LYS A 149 22.01 18.03 30.05
C LYS A 149 21.54 16.83 29.22
N ALA A 150 21.34 15.65 29.82
CA ALA A 150 20.86 14.47 29.12
C ALA A 150 19.46 14.68 28.54
N ILE A 151 18.56 15.31 29.30
CA ILE A 151 17.22 15.67 28.85
C ILE A 151 17.29 16.70 27.71
N MET A 152 18.15 17.73 27.83
CA MET A 152 18.35 18.69 26.74
C MET A 152 18.88 18.04 25.45
N TYR A 153 19.82 17.08 25.54
CA TYR A 153 20.32 16.38 24.36
C TYR A 153 19.22 15.55 23.69
N VAL A 154 18.40 14.84 24.47
CA VAL A 154 17.27 14.06 23.92
C VAL A 154 16.28 14.97 23.19
N ILE A 155 15.90 16.10 23.80
CA ILE A 155 15.01 17.08 23.16
C ILE A 155 15.64 17.65 21.90
N PHE A 156 16.93 18.01 21.92
CA PHE A 156 17.65 18.54 20.77
C PHE A 156 17.67 17.55 19.59
N TYR A 157 17.99 16.28 19.83
CA TYR A 157 17.98 15.26 18.78
C TYR A 157 16.57 14.96 18.25
N MET A 158 15.54 15.00 19.10
CA MET A 158 14.15 14.87 18.67
C MET A 158 13.72 16.01 17.74
N VAL A 159 14.09 17.26 18.06
CA VAL A 159 13.81 18.43 17.22
C VAL A 159 14.59 18.36 15.91
N LEU A 160 15.87 17.97 15.96
CA LEU A 160 16.70 17.78 14.76
C LEU A 160 16.10 16.73 13.83
N LEU A 161 15.67 15.60 14.37
CA LEU A 161 15.05 14.52 13.61
C LEU A 161 13.76 14.98 12.94
N LEU A 162 12.95 15.78 13.64
CA LEU A 162 11.71 16.33 13.09
C LEU A 162 11.96 17.34 11.97
N LEU A 163 12.98 18.19 12.09
CA LEU A 163 13.43 19.09 11.02
C LEU A 163 13.91 18.33 9.78
N VAL A 164 14.73 17.30 9.96
CA VAL A 164 15.18 16.43 8.86
C VAL A 164 13.99 15.77 8.17
N LEU A 165 13.00 15.30 8.94
CA LEU A 165 11.79 14.68 8.40
C LEU A 165 10.99 15.67 7.54
N ILE A 166 10.82 16.92 8.01
CA ILE A 166 10.15 17.99 7.27
C ILE A 166 10.89 18.27 5.95
N ILE A 167 12.22 18.38 5.98
CA ILE A 167 13.05 18.59 4.79
C ILE A 167 12.89 17.42 3.82
N CYS A 168 12.95 16.17 4.29
CA CYS A 168 12.73 14.99 3.47
C CYS A 168 11.34 14.97 2.83
N ILE A 169 10.29 15.34 3.56
CA ILE A 169 8.92 15.46 3.03
C ILE A 169 8.86 16.55 1.95
N GLN A 170 9.48 17.70 2.17
CA GLN A 170 9.52 18.78 1.18
C GLN A 170 10.27 18.38 -0.08
N ILE A 171 11.42 17.70 0.05
CA ILE A 171 12.21 17.16 -1.06
C ILE A 171 11.40 16.12 -1.83
N PHE A 172 10.77 15.18 -1.12
CA PHE A 172 9.91 14.17 -1.73
C PHE A 172 8.75 14.81 -2.50
N ARG A 173 8.06 15.79 -1.91
CA ARG A 173 7.00 16.57 -2.60
C ARG A 173 7.55 17.28 -3.84
N TYR A 174 8.76 17.86 -3.77
CA TYR A 174 9.39 18.51 -4.91
C TYR A 174 9.66 17.54 -6.07
N PHE A 175 10.17 16.34 -5.78
CA PHE A 175 10.43 15.32 -6.79
C PHE A 175 9.17 14.60 -7.29
N SER A 176 8.13 14.48 -6.45
CA SER A 176 6.85 13.85 -6.83
C SER A 176 5.90 14.77 -7.58
N THR A 177 6.12 16.09 -7.59
CA THR A 177 5.33 16.99 -8.43
C THR A 177 5.61 16.76 -9.92
N PRO A 178 4.60 16.42 -10.73
CA PRO A 178 4.78 16.26 -12.17
C PRO A 178 5.32 17.55 -12.82
N PHE A 179 6.11 17.40 -13.89
CA PHE A 179 6.74 18.53 -14.59
C PHE A 179 5.72 19.60 -15.02
N GLU A 180 4.53 19.15 -15.39
CA GLU A 180 3.39 19.94 -15.86
C GLU A 180 2.92 20.93 -14.79
N LYS A 181 2.77 20.46 -13.55
CA LYS A 181 2.37 21.33 -12.43
C LYS A 181 3.46 22.33 -12.08
N ARG A 182 4.73 21.91 -12.16
CA ARG A 182 5.87 22.78 -11.83
C ARG A 182 6.04 23.91 -12.84
N ILE A 183 5.96 23.62 -14.14
CA ILE A 183 6.15 24.63 -15.19
C ILE A 183 4.98 25.63 -15.22
N LEU A 184 3.77 25.16 -14.94
CA LEU A 184 2.58 26.01 -14.83
C LEU A 184 2.63 26.92 -13.60
N LYS A 185 3.08 26.39 -12.44
CA LYS A 185 3.30 27.22 -11.24
C LYS A 185 4.36 28.29 -11.45
N GLU A 186 5.45 27.95 -12.15
CA GLU A 186 6.50 28.91 -12.50
C GLU A 186 5.99 30.00 -13.46
N PHE A 187 5.13 29.63 -14.44
CA PHE A 187 4.46 30.58 -15.31
C PHE A 187 3.63 31.61 -14.51
N TYR A 188 2.74 31.14 -13.63
CA TYR A 188 1.92 32.05 -12.82
C TYR A 188 2.76 32.93 -11.90
N LYS A 189 3.80 32.39 -11.26
CA LYS A 189 4.71 33.15 -10.40
C LYS A 189 5.44 34.28 -11.16
N ARG A 190 5.73 34.09 -12.46
CA ARG A 190 6.31 35.15 -13.30
C ARG A 190 5.27 36.19 -13.66
N MET A 191 4.05 35.76 -14.00
CA MET A 191 2.95 36.68 -14.32
C MET A 191 2.54 37.54 -13.10
N GLU A 192 2.62 37.00 -11.88
CA GLU A 192 2.44 37.74 -10.63
C GLU A 192 3.42 38.91 -10.51
N LYS A 193 4.68 38.76 -10.97
CA LYS A 193 5.67 39.86 -10.99
C LYS A 193 5.27 41.01 -11.91
N TYR A 194 4.48 40.72 -12.94
CA TYR A 194 3.91 41.70 -13.86
C TYR A 194 2.54 42.22 -13.39
N GLY A 195 2.08 41.83 -12.20
CA GLY A 195 0.82 42.28 -11.61
C GLY A 195 -0.41 41.49 -12.07
N TYR A 196 -0.23 40.36 -12.76
CA TYR A 196 -1.34 39.52 -13.22
C TYR A 196 -1.47 38.29 -12.31
N VAL A 197 -2.57 38.22 -11.55
CA VAL A 197 -2.90 37.10 -10.68
C VAL A 197 -4.10 36.36 -11.27
N LYS A 198 -3.96 35.05 -11.44
CA LYS A 198 -5.04 34.19 -11.95
C LYS A 198 -6.12 34.00 -10.88
N ALA A 199 -7.40 34.14 -11.25
CA ALA A 199 -8.50 33.84 -10.33
C ALA A 199 -8.70 32.31 -10.15
N GLU A 200 -9.30 31.90 -9.03
CA GLU A 200 -9.47 30.48 -8.68
C GLU A 200 -10.22 29.69 -9.76
N ASN A 201 -11.25 30.31 -10.38
CA ASN A 201 -12.11 29.68 -11.38
C ASN A 201 -11.74 30.01 -12.83
N GLU A 202 -10.64 30.72 -13.07
CA GLU A 202 -10.23 31.16 -14.40
C GLU A 202 -9.44 30.07 -15.14
N GLY A 203 -9.67 29.89 -16.44
CA GLY A 203 -8.86 28.99 -17.28
C GLY A 203 -7.47 29.58 -17.60
N LEU A 204 -6.53 28.76 -18.10
CA LEU A 204 -5.22 29.27 -18.56
C LEU A 204 -5.37 30.24 -19.74
N THR A 205 -6.22 29.91 -20.71
CA THR A 205 -6.52 30.75 -21.88
C THR A 205 -7.24 32.04 -21.49
N GLU A 206 -8.23 31.95 -20.61
CA GLU A 206 -8.97 33.10 -20.08
C GLU A 206 -8.05 34.08 -19.34
N PHE A 207 -7.17 33.55 -18.47
CA PHE A 207 -6.13 34.32 -17.81
C PHE A 207 -5.18 35.03 -18.78
N ILE A 208 -4.87 34.41 -19.92
CA ILE A 208 -4.00 35.03 -20.92
C ILE A 208 -4.73 36.12 -21.70
N GLU A 209 -6.05 35.99 -21.87
CA GLU A 209 -6.86 37.02 -22.52
C GLU A 209 -6.96 38.29 -21.68
N SER A 210 -6.92 38.21 -20.35
CA SER A 210 -6.95 39.36 -19.43
C SER A 210 -5.67 40.21 -19.43
N ILE A 211 -4.57 39.71 -20.00
CA ILE A 211 -3.30 40.44 -20.10
C ILE A 211 -3.42 41.62 -21.06
N LYS A 212 -3.10 42.85 -20.60
CA LYS A 212 -3.20 44.08 -21.39
C LYS A 212 -1.98 44.32 -22.30
N ASP A 213 -0.79 43.92 -21.85
CA ASP A 213 0.44 44.08 -22.63
C ASP A 213 0.46 43.09 -23.82
N LYS A 214 0.45 43.64 -25.05
CA LYS A 214 0.44 42.87 -26.29
C LYS A 214 1.66 41.94 -26.45
N ASN A 215 2.84 42.38 -26.02
CA ASN A 215 4.07 41.59 -26.15
C ASN A 215 4.09 40.44 -25.14
N LEU A 216 3.72 40.73 -23.89
CA LEU A 216 3.59 39.73 -22.84
C LEU A 216 2.50 38.71 -23.18
N LYS A 217 1.35 39.17 -23.67
CA LYS A 217 0.23 38.33 -24.12
C LYS A 217 0.64 37.39 -25.25
N LEU A 218 1.45 37.85 -26.22
CA LEU A 218 1.94 37.01 -27.31
C LEU A 218 2.80 35.84 -26.78
N LYS A 219 3.74 36.13 -25.87
CA LYS A 219 4.61 35.11 -25.25
C LYS A 219 3.82 34.13 -24.38
N ALA A 220 2.83 34.64 -23.64
CA ALA A 220 1.94 33.84 -22.83
C ALA A 220 1.05 32.91 -23.69
N LYS A 221 0.52 33.40 -24.81
CA LYS A 221 -0.19 32.59 -25.81
C LYS A 221 0.69 31.50 -26.42
N GLU A 222 1.95 31.82 -26.74
CA GLU A 222 2.94 30.85 -27.22
C GLU A 222 3.17 29.73 -26.18
N PHE A 223 3.33 30.09 -24.90
CA PHE A 223 3.45 29.13 -23.80
C PHE A 223 2.21 28.23 -23.69
N ALA A 224 1.01 28.80 -23.65
CA ALA A 224 -0.23 28.05 -23.48
C ALA A 224 -0.50 27.09 -24.65
N SER A 225 -0.32 27.52 -25.89
CA SER A 225 -0.51 26.67 -27.07
C SER A 225 0.38 25.41 -27.03
N ILE A 226 1.65 25.58 -26.65
CA ILE A 226 2.58 24.46 -26.51
C ILE A 226 2.23 23.59 -25.30
N PHE A 227 1.81 24.19 -24.17
CA PHE A 227 1.46 23.46 -22.96
C PHE A 227 0.19 22.61 -23.14
N GLU A 228 -0.89 23.21 -23.65
CA GLU A 228 -2.21 22.60 -23.81
C GLU A 228 -2.22 21.43 -24.79
N ASN A 229 -1.43 21.52 -25.87
CA ASN A 229 -1.34 20.43 -26.86
C ASN A 229 -0.82 19.11 -26.28
N PHE A 230 -0.08 19.16 -25.16
CA PHE A 230 0.40 17.96 -24.47
C PHE A 230 -0.42 17.67 -23.20
N TYR A 231 -0.82 18.71 -22.46
CA TYR A 231 -1.54 18.57 -21.20
C TYR A 231 -2.94 17.99 -21.37
N TYR A 232 -3.76 18.49 -22.30
CA TYR A 232 -5.13 18.00 -22.49
C TYR A 232 -5.24 16.72 -23.33
N LYS A 233 -4.13 16.28 -23.94
CA LYS A 233 -4.07 15.02 -24.72
C LYS A 233 -3.43 13.87 -23.93
N ASP A 234 -3.18 14.07 -22.63
CA ASP A 234 -2.47 13.11 -21.75
C ASP A 234 -1.15 12.58 -22.34
N ARG A 235 -0.45 13.42 -23.12
CA ARG A 235 0.82 13.05 -23.76
C ARG A 235 2.00 13.44 -22.88
N LYS A 236 2.97 12.53 -22.73
CA LYS A 236 4.24 12.86 -22.06
C LYS A 236 4.99 13.95 -22.83
N PHE A 237 5.43 14.98 -22.12
CA PHE A 237 6.23 16.06 -22.71
C PHE A 237 7.61 15.54 -23.17
N PRO A 238 7.95 15.64 -24.47
CA PRO A 238 9.29 15.32 -24.96
C PRO A 238 10.33 16.28 -24.39
N LYS A 239 11.60 15.84 -24.31
CA LYS A 239 12.71 16.66 -23.77
C LYS A 239 12.85 18.00 -24.52
N SER A 240 12.68 18.00 -25.84
CA SER A 240 12.73 19.20 -26.68
C SER A 240 11.62 20.21 -26.33
N THR A 241 10.39 19.74 -26.08
CA THR A 241 9.26 20.59 -25.66
C THR A 241 9.47 21.17 -24.27
N LYS A 242 10.02 20.37 -23.33
CA LYS A 242 10.34 20.85 -21.98
C LYS A 242 11.34 22.01 -22.00
N GLU A 243 12.39 21.92 -22.83
CA GLU A 243 13.38 22.99 -22.98
C GLU A 243 12.78 24.22 -23.68
N LYS A 244 11.94 24.04 -24.69
CA LYS A 244 11.21 25.15 -25.34
C LYS A 244 10.32 25.91 -24.34
N LEU A 245 9.55 25.22 -23.50
CA LEU A 245 8.70 25.85 -22.49
C LEU A 245 9.52 26.65 -21.47
N LYS A 246 10.65 26.10 -21.00
CA LYS A 246 11.57 26.85 -20.12
C LYS A 246 12.17 28.07 -20.81
N HIS A 247 12.50 27.97 -22.10
CA HIS A 247 13.06 29.08 -22.86
C HIS A 247 12.03 30.20 -23.06
N ILE A 248 10.76 29.86 -23.33
CA ILE A 248 9.67 30.85 -23.40
C ILE A 248 9.49 31.51 -22.03
N LEU A 249 9.47 30.72 -20.95
CA LEU A 249 9.40 31.27 -19.60
C LEU A 249 10.55 32.24 -19.34
N LYS A 250 11.81 31.94 -19.71
CA LYS A 250 12.93 32.88 -19.53
C LYS A 250 12.75 34.22 -20.26
N ARG A 251 11.92 34.28 -21.29
CA ARG A 251 11.60 35.49 -22.06
C ARG A 251 10.39 36.25 -21.52
N ILE A 252 9.69 35.65 -20.56
CA ILE A 252 8.63 36.23 -19.72
C ILE A 252 9.26 36.62 -18.39
#